data_AF-A0A351ERD4-F1
#
_entry.id   AF-A0A351ERD4-F1
#
_cell.length_a   1.000
_cell.length_b   1.000
_cell.length_c   1.000
_cell.angle_alpha   90.00
_cell.angle_beta   90.00
_cell.angle_gamma   90.00
#
_symmetry.space_group_name_H-M   'P 1'
#
loop_
_entity.id
_entity.type
_entity.pdbx_description
1 polymer ?
#
loop_
_entity_poly.entity_id
_entity_poly.type
_entity_poly.pdbx_seq_one_letter_code
_entity_poly.pdbx_strand_id
1 'polypeptide(L)'
;MASTHAELEAAQALAADRAHEAADAEAMRAELRSARVDLDRMAALRAQVTGLRADAESAVALQRENNSLRQEQAELTSIRADLDAARSALVAARLRADEAEGALVTSRLNVQRAEKARAEAQDDAEHARSVAGESLQIAADLSAANEKLATMQRELTAAVEARRAAVDAQAAAAVQAKQVEQDAITRIRAAERSVVKTQQAADKSAAQAMKAAEEAARAKSAQAAAEKQVADAVKAAAEAAAAMKAAEQAASDQMKVAERAAAEALRASEKAQSDAVKAAAADVRAAQKAAADAERAAATQARSAERAVERANKLATADAASKLAAREATNRARSAERAAAAAEKRAATAASTAAPAKKAVAKKTVAKKAAAPAKKATAKKTTARRPNRRDDLKLISGVGPKIERMLYAQGVYTFEQIASFTKADIARVDAKLETFRGRIERDNWKAQARALARQRNSQNNG
;
A
#
# COMPACT_ATOMS: atom_id res chain seq x y z
N MET A 1 174.58 -34.89 -92.73
CA MET A 1 174.82 -35.31 -91.34
C MET A 1 174.69 -34.15 -90.34
N ALA A 2 175.45 -33.05 -90.46
CA ALA A 2 175.33 -31.95 -89.48
C ALA A 2 174.01 -31.14 -89.58
N SER A 3 173.63 -30.65 -90.77
CA SER A 3 172.38 -29.86 -90.97
C SER A 3 171.14 -30.59 -90.45
N THR A 4 171.03 -31.86 -90.82
CA THR A 4 169.95 -32.78 -90.43
C THR A 4 169.82 -33.03 -88.93
N HIS A 5 170.84 -32.71 -88.12
CA HIS A 5 170.78 -32.86 -86.66
C HIS A 5 170.30 -31.57 -85.98
N ALA A 6 170.81 -30.41 -86.42
CA ALA A 6 170.31 -29.11 -85.96
C ALA A 6 168.85 -28.86 -86.34
N GLU A 7 168.43 -29.31 -87.53
CA GLU A 7 167.02 -29.30 -87.97
C GLU A 7 166.14 -30.20 -87.07
N LEU A 8 166.68 -31.31 -86.56
CA LEU A 8 165.98 -32.23 -85.67
C LEU A 8 165.84 -31.66 -84.25
N GLU A 9 166.90 -31.05 -83.70
CA GLU A 9 166.83 -30.35 -82.39
C GLU A 9 165.88 -29.15 -82.44
N ALA A 10 165.92 -28.34 -83.50
CA ALA A 10 164.99 -27.23 -83.69
C ALA A 10 163.53 -27.72 -83.83
N ALA A 11 163.30 -28.84 -84.51
CA ALA A 11 161.98 -29.47 -84.59
C ALA A 11 161.51 -30.04 -83.25
N GLN A 12 162.43 -30.57 -82.42
CA GLN A 12 162.13 -31.06 -81.07
C GLN A 12 161.82 -29.91 -80.09
N ALA A 13 162.57 -28.81 -80.12
CA ALA A 13 162.27 -27.61 -79.35
C ALA A 13 160.89 -27.03 -79.71
N LEU A 14 160.62 -26.86 -81.00
CA LEU A 14 159.30 -26.45 -81.51
C LEU A 14 158.17 -27.47 -81.26
N ALA A 15 158.49 -28.72 -80.92
CA ALA A 15 157.50 -29.71 -80.47
C ALA A 15 157.26 -29.61 -78.95
N ALA A 16 158.30 -29.33 -78.16
CA ALA A 16 158.19 -29.09 -76.72
C ALA A 16 157.42 -27.80 -76.42
N ASP A 17 157.71 -26.69 -77.12
CA ASP A 17 156.99 -25.43 -76.98
C ASP A 17 155.49 -25.62 -77.32
N ARG A 18 155.17 -26.29 -78.43
CA ARG A 18 153.78 -26.63 -78.79
C ARG A 18 153.12 -27.58 -77.79
N ALA A 19 153.87 -28.45 -77.12
CA ALA A 19 153.33 -29.31 -76.07
C ALA A 19 153.01 -28.52 -74.79
N HIS A 20 153.82 -27.52 -74.44
CA HIS A 20 153.52 -26.58 -73.37
C HIS A 20 152.31 -25.70 -73.71
N GLU A 21 152.25 -25.10 -74.90
CA GLU A 21 151.08 -24.34 -75.38
C GLU A 21 149.79 -25.21 -75.39
N ALA A 22 149.90 -26.49 -75.76
CA ALA A 22 148.78 -27.43 -75.71
C ALA A 22 148.33 -27.73 -74.26
N ALA A 23 149.28 -27.92 -73.33
CA ALA A 23 148.99 -28.13 -71.92
C ALA A 23 148.32 -26.90 -71.27
N ASP A 24 148.81 -25.70 -71.56
CA ASP A 24 148.22 -24.44 -71.09
C ASP A 24 146.81 -24.22 -71.69
N ALA A 25 146.62 -24.55 -72.97
CA ALA A 25 145.31 -24.55 -73.60
C ALA A 25 144.35 -25.59 -72.99
N GLU A 26 144.84 -26.76 -72.57
CA GLU A 26 144.04 -27.76 -71.86
C GLU A 26 143.71 -27.34 -70.42
N ALA A 27 144.63 -26.68 -69.72
CA ALA A 27 144.40 -26.07 -68.41
C ALA A 27 143.32 -24.98 -68.49
N MET A 28 143.45 -24.02 -69.42
CA MET A 28 142.41 -23.02 -69.68
C MET A 28 141.07 -23.65 -70.07
N ARG A 29 141.05 -24.73 -70.85
CA ARG A 29 139.82 -25.48 -71.15
C ARG A 29 139.26 -26.23 -69.94
N ALA A 30 140.08 -26.62 -68.96
CA ALA A 30 139.62 -27.20 -67.70
C ALA A 30 139.01 -26.14 -66.79
N GLU A 31 139.66 -24.97 -66.65
CA GLU A 31 139.13 -23.82 -65.91
C GLU A 31 137.81 -23.31 -66.50
N LEU A 32 137.73 -23.13 -67.83
CA LEU A 32 136.49 -22.75 -68.51
C LEU A 32 135.38 -23.80 -68.34
N ARG A 33 135.71 -25.09 -68.26
CA ARG A 33 134.73 -26.14 -67.92
C ARG A 33 134.25 -26.03 -66.47
N SER A 34 135.14 -25.78 -65.51
CA SER A 34 134.77 -25.54 -64.11
C SER A 34 133.87 -24.31 -63.97
N ALA A 35 134.30 -23.17 -64.53
CA ALA A 35 133.55 -21.92 -64.51
C ALA A 35 132.16 -22.05 -65.14
N ARG A 36 132.01 -22.91 -66.17
CA ARG A 36 130.70 -23.23 -66.75
C ARG A 36 129.83 -24.07 -65.81
N VAL A 37 130.39 -25.08 -65.14
CA VAL A 37 129.66 -25.86 -64.11
C VAL A 37 129.23 -24.96 -62.95
N ASP A 38 130.08 -24.03 -62.52
CA ASP A 38 129.75 -23.05 -61.48
C ASP A 38 128.67 -22.06 -61.94
N LEU A 39 128.70 -21.61 -63.20
CA LEU A 39 127.64 -20.80 -63.81
C LEU A 39 126.30 -21.55 -63.83
N ASP A 40 126.30 -22.81 -64.27
CA ASP A 40 125.11 -23.67 -64.33
C ASP A 40 124.55 -23.93 -62.91
N ARG A 41 125.43 -24.14 -61.92
CA ARG A 41 125.06 -24.26 -60.50
C ARG A 41 124.45 -22.96 -59.95
N MET A 42 125.02 -21.80 -60.31
CA MET A 42 124.47 -20.49 -59.93
C MET A 42 123.14 -20.20 -60.63
N ALA A 43 122.93 -20.67 -61.86
CA ALA A 43 121.65 -20.60 -62.56
C ALA A 43 120.59 -21.47 -61.87
N ALA A 44 120.94 -22.71 -61.47
CA ALA A 44 120.05 -23.59 -60.71
C ALA A 44 119.67 -23.01 -59.34
N LEU A 45 120.63 -22.43 -58.61
CA LEU A 45 120.35 -21.75 -57.34
C LEU A 45 119.45 -20.52 -57.52
N ARG A 46 119.65 -19.73 -58.59
CA ARG A 46 118.75 -18.61 -58.92
C ARG A 46 117.34 -19.10 -59.21
N ALA A 47 117.17 -20.18 -59.97
CA ALA A 47 115.88 -20.79 -60.27
C ALA A 47 115.16 -21.28 -58.99
N GLN A 48 115.90 -21.92 -58.07
CA GLN A 48 115.38 -22.33 -56.76
C GLN A 48 114.94 -21.13 -55.91
N VAL A 49 115.74 -20.06 -55.86
CA VAL A 49 115.39 -18.82 -55.13
C VAL A 49 114.16 -18.14 -55.74
N THR A 50 113.98 -18.16 -57.07
CA THR A 50 112.74 -17.65 -57.69
C THR A 50 111.52 -18.52 -57.39
N GLY A 51 111.66 -19.84 -57.35
CA GLY A 51 110.58 -20.76 -56.93
C GLY A 51 110.14 -20.49 -55.49
N LEU A 52 111.09 -20.48 -54.55
CA LEU A 52 110.81 -20.20 -53.14
C LEU A 52 110.19 -18.81 -52.90
N ARG A 53 110.50 -17.81 -53.74
CA ARG A 53 109.83 -16.50 -53.70
C ARG A 53 108.38 -16.58 -54.19
N ALA A 54 108.11 -17.27 -55.29
CA ALA A 54 106.74 -17.48 -55.77
C ALA A 54 105.89 -18.27 -54.74
N ASP A 55 106.46 -19.29 -54.10
CA ASP A 55 105.80 -20.03 -53.02
C ASP A 55 105.52 -19.14 -51.80
N ALA A 56 106.46 -18.26 -51.42
CA ALA A 56 106.26 -17.30 -50.33
C ALA A 56 105.20 -16.23 -50.66
N GLU A 57 105.17 -15.73 -51.90
CA GLU A 57 104.15 -14.79 -52.38
C GLU A 57 102.75 -15.44 -52.39
N SER A 58 102.66 -16.71 -52.81
CA SER A 58 101.45 -17.53 -52.74
C SER A 58 100.98 -17.73 -51.29
N ALA A 59 101.90 -18.07 -50.37
CA ALA A 59 101.58 -18.21 -48.95
C ALA A 59 101.09 -16.89 -48.33
N VAL A 60 101.66 -15.74 -48.72
CA VAL A 60 101.18 -14.41 -48.29
C VAL A 60 99.80 -14.09 -48.86
N ALA A 61 99.50 -14.49 -50.09
CA ALA A 61 98.16 -14.35 -50.67
C ALA A 61 97.11 -15.18 -49.89
N LEU A 62 97.39 -16.47 -49.65
CA LEU A 62 96.52 -17.35 -48.86
C LEU A 62 96.33 -16.86 -47.41
N GLN A 63 97.35 -16.23 -46.81
CA GLN A 63 97.25 -15.62 -45.48
C GLN A 63 96.36 -14.37 -45.48
N ARG A 64 96.39 -13.55 -46.55
CA ARG A 64 95.47 -12.41 -46.71
C ARG A 64 94.03 -12.88 -46.88
N GLU A 65 93.80 -13.92 -47.70
CA GLU A 65 92.48 -14.52 -47.89
C GLU A 65 91.93 -15.11 -46.59
N ASN A 66 92.75 -15.87 -45.84
CA ASN A 66 92.36 -16.38 -44.51
C ASN A 66 92.00 -15.26 -43.52
N ASN A 67 92.70 -14.12 -43.57
CA ASN A 67 92.39 -12.98 -42.73
C ASN A 67 91.08 -12.29 -43.16
N SER A 68 90.79 -12.19 -44.47
CA SER A 68 89.51 -11.70 -45.00
C SER A 68 88.35 -12.60 -44.56
N LEU A 69 88.47 -13.91 -44.74
CA LEU A 69 87.46 -14.89 -44.33
C LEU A 69 87.19 -14.86 -42.81
N ARG A 70 88.21 -14.58 -41.99
CA ARG A 70 88.04 -14.36 -40.53
C ARG A 70 87.30 -13.07 -40.20
N GLN A 71 87.51 -12.00 -40.97
CA GLN A 71 86.76 -10.74 -40.83
C GLN A 71 85.29 -10.95 -41.21
N GLU A 72 85.02 -11.58 -42.36
CA GLU A 72 83.66 -11.94 -42.79
C GLU A 72 82.95 -12.86 -41.78
N GLN A 73 83.65 -13.84 -41.20
CA GLN A 73 83.10 -14.67 -40.12
C GLN A 73 82.77 -13.85 -38.87
N ALA A 74 83.63 -12.89 -38.48
CA ALA A 74 83.35 -11.99 -37.36
C ALA A 74 82.12 -11.12 -37.62
N GLU A 75 82.00 -10.53 -38.81
CA GLU A 75 80.82 -9.75 -39.23
C GLU A 75 79.53 -10.59 -39.21
N LEU A 76 79.56 -11.82 -39.76
CA LEU A 76 78.44 -12.75 -39.70
C LEU A 76 78.04 -13.12 -38.26
N THR A 77 79.01 -13.26 -37.34
CA THR A 77 78.68 -13.47 -35.92
C THR A 77 78.06 -12.24 -35.26
N SER A 78 78.49 -11.02 -35.62
CA SER A 78 77.87 -9.78 -35.15
C SER A 78 76.44 -9.65 -35.65
N ILE A 79 76.20 -9.81 -36.95
CA ILE A 79 74.87 -9.74 -37.57
C ILE A 79 73.93 -10.77 -36.94
N ARG A 80 74.44 -11.97 -36.59
CA ARG A 80 73.65 -12.99 -35.90
C ARG A 80 73.29 -12.58 -34.47
N ALA A 81 74.23 -11.98 -33.72
CA ALA A 81 73.97 -11.45 -32.39
C ALA A 81 72.93 -10.31 -32.42
N ASP A 82 73.04 -9.39 -33.38
CA ASP A 82 72.08 -8.30 -33.59
C ASP A 82 70.69 -8.84 -33.96
N LEU A 83 70.62 -9.87 -34.80
CA LEU A 83 69.37 -10.53 -35.17
C LEU A 83 68.69 -11.23 -33.98
N ASP A 84 69.46 -11.92 -33.14
CA ASP A 84 68.94 -12.59 -31.95
C ASP A 84 68.56 -11.58 -30.86
N ALA A 85 69.28 -10.45 -30.74
CA ALA A 85 68.88 -9.30 -29.92
C ALA A 85 67.54 -8.70 -30.41
N ALA A 86 67.39 -8.44 -31.72
CA ALA A 86 66.16 -7.92 -32.32
C ALA A 86 64.97 -8.88 -32.14
N ARG A 87 65.20 -10.20 -32.27
CA ARG A 87 64.20 -11.24 -31.96
C ARG A 87 63.77 -11.19 -30.50
N SER A 88 64.71 -11.08 -29.56
CA SER A 88 64.40 -10.98 -28.13
C SER A 88 63.58 -9.73 -27.80
N ALA A 89 63.92 -8.59 -28.42
CA ALA A 89 63.19 -7.33 -28.27
C ALA A 89 61.76 -7.43 -28.81
N LEU A 90 61.57 -8.09 -29.96
CA LEU A 90 60.25 -8.33 -30.55
C LEU A 90 59.37 -9.25 -29.68
N VAL A 91 59.94 -10.31 -29.09
CA VAL A 91 59.23 -11.18 -28.13
C VAL A 91 58.83 -10.39 -26.89
N ALA A 92 59.74 -9.59 -26.33
CA ALA A 92 59.44 -8.74 -25.17
C ALA A 92 58.42 -7.63 -25.49
N ALA A 93 58.38 -7.11 -26.72
CA ALA A 93 57.36 -6.15 -27.16
C ALA A 93 55.98 -6.80 -27.26
N ARG A 94 55.89 -8.03 -27.80
CA ARG A 94 54.64 -8.79 -27.84
C ARG A 94 54.09 -9.10 -26.45
N LEU A 95 54.94 -9.57 -25.53
CA LEU A 95 54.52 -9.87 -24.15
C LEU A 95 53.90 -8.65 -23.46
N ARG A 96 54.53 -7.46 -23.60
CA ARG A 96 53.98 -6.20 -23.06
C ARG A 96 52.66 -5.79 -23.71
N ALA A 97 52.45 -6.11 -25.00
CA ALA A 97 51.18 -5.87 -25.67
C ALA A 97 50.09 -6.80 -25.12
N ASP A 98 50.38 -8.09 -24.97
CA ASP A 98 49.45 -9.09 -24.39
C ASP A 98 49.07 -8.72 -22.94
N GLU A 99 50.03 -8.27 -22.12
CA GLU A 99 49.80 -7.75 -20.78
C GLU A 99 48.89 -6.51 -20.77
N ALA A 100 49.11 -5.57 -21.69
CA ALA A 100 48.28 -4.38 -21.84
C ALA A 100 46.85 -4.73 -22.32
N GLU A 101 46.69 -5.69 -23.23
CA GLU A 101 45.38 -6.19 -23.62
C GLU A 101 44.65 -6.87 -22.45
N GLY A 102 45.35 -7.66 -21.63
CA GLY A 102 44.81 -8.23 -20.39
C GLY A 102 44.35 -7.15 -19.39
N ALA A 103 45.12 -6.08 -19.23
CA ALA A 103 44.75 -4.92 -18.41
C ALA A 103 43.51 -4.18 -18.98
N LEU A 104 43.40 -4.05 -20.30
CA LEU A 104 42.23 -3.44 -20.94
C LEU A 104 40.97 -4.32 -20.82
N VAL A 105 41.09 -5.64 -20.94
CA VAL A 105 39.98 -6.59 -20.76
C VAL A 105 39.47 -6.56 -19.32
N THR A 106 40.37 -6.59 -18.32
CA THR A 106 39.97 -6.50 -16.90
C THR A 106 39.35 -5.14 -16.56
N SER A 107 39.90 -4.04 -17.09
CA SER A 107 39.30 -2.70 -16.96
C SER A 107 37.89 -2.64 -17.56
N ARG A 108 37.69 -3.11 -18.81
CA ARG A 108 36.36 -3.18 -19.44
C ARG A 108 35.36 -4.02 -18.63
N LEU A 109 35.80 -5.14 -18.08
CA LEU A 109 34.94 -6.03 -17.28
C LEU A 109 34.54 -5.38 -15.95
N ASN A 110 35.44 -4.61 -15.33
CA ASN A 110 35.13 -3.80 -14.16
C ASN A 110 34.16 -2.65 -14.48
N VAL A 111 34.31 -1.98 -15.64
CA VAL A 111 33.34 -0.97 -16.12
C VAL A 111 31.96 -1.60 -16.32
N GLN A 112 31.87 -2.74 -17.02
CA GLN A 112 30.59 -3.45 -17.22
C GLN A 112 29.93 -3.88 -15.90
N ARG A 113 30.71 -4.31 -14.91
CA ARG A 113 30.21 -4.61 -13.56
C ARG A 113 29.66 -3.36 -12.87
N ALA A 114 30.35 -2.23 -12.98
CA ALA A 114 29.90 -0.96 -12.41
C ALA A 114 28.65 -0.40 -13.12
N GLU A 115 28.54 -0.57 -14.44
CA GLU A 115 27.33 -0.22 -15.21
C GLU A 115 26.14 -1.11 -14.82
N LYS A 116 26.34 -2.42 -14.69
CA LYS A 116 25.29 -3.35 -14.22
C LYS A 116 24.82 -3.01 -12.81
N ALA A 117 25.74 -2.76 -11.88
CA ALA A 117 25.39 -2.37 -10.51
C ALA A 117 24.67 -1.00 -10.44
N ARG A 118 24.96 -0.09 -11.37
CA ARG A 118 24.21 1.18 -11.50
C ARG A 118 22.79 0.96 -12.05
N ALA A 119 22.61 0.07 -13.02
CA ALA A 119 21.29 -0.28 -13.53
C ALA A 119 20.44 -0.94 -12.43
N GLU A 120 21.00 -1.92 -11.71
CA GLU A 120 20.33 -2.56 -10.56
C GLU A 120 19.92 -1.53 -9.49
N ALA A 121 20.81 -0.59 -9.14
CA ALA A 121 20.51 0.49 -8.21
C ALA A 121 19.49 1.53 -8.74
N GLN A 122 19.31 1.64 -10.07
CA GLN A 122 18.25 2.46 -10.68
C GLN A 122 16.91 1.73 -10.62
N ASP A 123 16.88 0.44 -10.96
CA ASP A 123 15.68 -0.41 -10.88
C ASP A 123 15.16 -0.47 -9.42
N ASP A 124 16.06 -0.66 -8.43
CA ASP A 124 15.75 -0.60 -7.00
C ASP A 124 15.17 0.76 -6.58
N ALA A 125 15.72 1.87 -7.11
CA ALA A 125 15.25 3.21 -6.80
C ALA A 125 13.89 3.52 -7.46
N GLU A 126 13.60 2.97 -8.65
CA GLU A 126 12.29 3.07 -9.28
C GLU A 126 11.25 2.20 -8.56
N HIS A 127 11.61 0.99 -8.14
CA HIS A 127 10.74 0.15 -7.31
C HIS A 127 10.42 0.83 -5.97
N ALA A 128 11.41 1.40 -5.28
CA ALA A 128 11.21 2.17 -4.06
C ALA A 128 10.29 3.39 -4.27
N ARG A 129 10.34 4.05 -5.43
CA ARG A 129 9.39 5.12 -5.79
C ARG A 129 7.98 4.60 -6.05
N SER A 130 7.82 3.44 -6.70
CA SER A 130 6.51 2.80 -6.88
C SER A 130 5.88 2.46 -5.54
N VAL A 131 6.61 1.77 -4.66
CA VAL A 131 6.16 1.41 -3.32
C VAL A 131 5.85 2.65 -2.47
N ALA A 132 6.66 3.71 -2.57
CA ALA A 132 6.34 4.98 -1.93
C ALA A 132 5.03 5.58 -2.46
N GLY A 133 4.82 5.60 -3.79
CA GLY A 133 3.59 6.05 -4.43
C GLY A 133 2.37 5.23 -4.01
N GLU A 134 2.47 3.91 -4.00
CA GLU A 134 1.43 2.99 -3.51
C GLU A 134 1.11 3.25 -2.03
N SER A 135 2.11 3.43 -1.18
CA SER A 135 1.90 3.75 0.24
C SER A 135 1.19 5.10 0.45
N LEU A 136 1.47 6.09 -0.42
CA LEU A 136 0.87 7.41 -0.38
C LEU A 136 -0.57 7.39 -0.91
N GLN A 137 -0.85 6.56 -1.91
CA GLN A 137 -2.22 6.27 -2.36
C GLN A 137 -3.03 5.55 -1.26
N ILE A 138 -2.47 4.53 -0.61
CA ILE A 138 -3.12 3.83 0.51
C ILE A 138 -3.42 4.81 1.66
N ALA A 139 -2.52 5.75 1.95
CA ALA A 139 -2.76 6.80 2.95
C ALA A 139 -3.89 7.76 2.54
N ALA A 140 -3.96 8.15 1.26
CA ALA A 140 -5.05 8.97 0.73
C ALA A 140 -6.40 8.24 0.76
N ASP A 141 -6.43 6.97 0.36
CA ASP A 141 -7.63 6.12 0.38
C ASP A 141 -8.12 5.89 1.82
N LEU A 142 -7.21 5.69 2.78
CA LEU A 142 -7.52 5.60 4.20
C LEU A 142 -8.10 6.91 4.76
N SER A 143 -7.55 8.07 4.34
CA SER A 143 -8.10 9.38 4.71
C SER A 143 -9.52 9.56 4.17
N ALA A 144 -9.75 9.24 2.91
CA ALA A 144 -11.08 9.32 2.28
C ALA A 144 -12.08 8.33 2.90
N ALA A 145 -11.63 7.15 3.35
CA ALA A 145 -12.45 6.21 4.10
C ALA A 145 -12.84 6.74 5.49
N ASN A 146 -11.91 7.38 6.20
CA ASN A 146 -12.17 8.01 7.49
C ASN A 146 -13.13 9.20 7.37
N GLU A 147 -13.03 10.01 6.32
CA GLU A 147 -13.99 11.09 6.04
C GLU A 147 -15.40 10.54 5.79
N LYS A 148 -15.54 9.49 4.97
CA LYS A 148 -16.82 8.80 4.73
C LYS A 148 -17.40 8.17 6.00
N LEU A 149 -16.56 7.61 6.86
CA LEU A 149 -17.00 7.12 8.17
C LEU A 149 -17.53 8.26 9.05
N ALA A 150 -16.83 9.40 9.06
CA ALA A 150 -17.24 10.58 9.82
C ALA A 150 -18.51 11.25 9.27
N THR A 151 -18.80 11.18 7.96
CA THR A 151 -20.09 11.64 7.40
C THR A 151 -21.21 10.67 7.76
N MET A 152 -21.03 9.36 7.59
CA MET A 152 -22.03 8.36 8.00
C MET A 152 -22.33 8.40 9.50
N GLN A 153 -21.32 8.65 10.35
CA GLN A 153 -21.54 8.86 11.78
C GLN A 153 -22.40 10.10 12.06
N ARG A 154 -22.13 11.22 11.38
CA ARG A 154 -22.93 12.46 11.49
C ARG A 154 -24.37 12.25 11.03
N GLU A 155 -24.57 11.60 9.88
CA GLU A 155 -25.89 11.24 9.36
C GLU A 155 -26.66 10.31 10.31
N LEU A 156 -25.98 9.31 10.88
CA LEU A 156 -26.57 8.40 11.86
C LEU A 156 -26.97 9.14 13.14
N THR A 157 -26.14 10.04 13.67
CA THR A 157 -26.51 10.87 14.84
C THR A 157 -27.70 11.77 14.52
N ALA A 158 -27.71 12.44 13.37
CA ALA A 158 -28.82 13.30 12.95
C ALA A 158 -30.12 12.49 12.75
N ALA A 159 -30.04 11.27 12.20
CA ALA A 159 -31.19 10.38 12.05
C ALA A 159 -31.72 9.87 13.39
N VAL A 160 -30.84 9.58 14.36
CA VAL A 160 -31.23 9.21 15.73
C VAL A 160 -31.90 10.38 16.46
N GLU A 161 -31.36 11.59 16.34
CA GLU A 161 -31.96 12.81 16.90
C GLU A 161 -33.31 13.14 16.26
N ALA A 162 -33.41 13.09 14.92
CA ALA A 162 -34.67 13.28 14.20
C ALA A 162 -35.72 12.23 14.60
N ARG A 163 -35.33 10.96 14.77
CA ARG A 163 -36.24 9.91 15.23
C ARG A 163 -36.67 10.12 16.69
N ARG A 164 -35.78 10.60 17.55
CA ARG A 164 -36.12 10.99 18.93
C ARG A 164 -37.12 12.14 18.95
N ALA A 165 -36.86 13.21 18.20
CA ALA A 165 -37.78 14.34 18.07
C ALA A 165 -39.14 13.92 17.50
N ALA A 166 -39.19 12.98 16.55
CA ALA A 166 -40.44 12.43 16.04
C ALA A 166 -41.21 11.62 17.10
N VAL A 167 -40.53 10.83 17.94
CA VAL A 167 -41.14 10.12 19.08
C VAL A 167 -41.65 11.09 20.15
N ASP A 168 -40.87 12.12 20.48
CA ASP A 168 -41.27 13.16 21.44
C ASP A 168 -42.48 13.96 20.92
N ALA A 169 -42.52 14.26 19.61
CA ALA A 169 -43.68 14.89 18.95
C ALA A 169 -44.92 13.97 18.92
N GLN A 170 -44.75 12.67 18.65
CA GLN A 170 -45.85 11.69 18.75
C GLN A 170 -46.37 11.56 20.19
N ALA A 171 -45.48 11.58 21.19
CA ALA A 171 -45.87 11.57 22.59
C ALA A 171 -46.63 12.84 22.98
N ALA A 172 -46.18 14.01 22.53
CA ALA A 172 -46.88 15.29 22.72
C ALA A 172 -48.26 15.30 22.04
N ALA A 173 -48.36 14.82 20.80
CA ALA A 173 -49.62 14.68 20.08
C ALA A 173 -50.58 13.70 20.78
N ALA A 174 -50.08 12.59 21.32
CA ALA A 174 -50.88 11.64 22.10
C ALA A 174 -51.36 12.22 23.44
N VAL A 175 -50.57 13.10 24.08
CA VAL A 175 -51.00 13.86 25.27
C VAL A 175 -52.08 14.87 24.91
N GLN A 176 -51.91 15.64 23.82
CA GLN A 176 -52.93 16.57 23.34
C GLN A 176 -54.23 15.86 22.95
N ALA A 177 -54.15 14.73 22.23
CA ALA A 177 -55.32 13.92 21.89
C ALA A 177 -56.08 13.46 23.15
N LYS A 178 -55.37 13.00 24.19
CA LYS A 178 -55.97 12.63 25.49
C LYS A 178 -56.57 13.84 26.22
N GLN A 179 -55.98 15.02 26.12
CA GLN A 179 -56.56 16.24 26.68
C GLN A 179 -57.86 16.61 25.96
N VAL A 180 -57.87 16.60 24.62
CA VAL A 180 -59.07 16.86 23.81
C VAL A 180 -60.17 15.81 24.10
N GLU A 181 -59.81 14.54 24.23
CA GLU A 181 -60.75 13.47 24.62
C GLU A 181 -61.31 13.69 26.04
N GLN A 182 -60.47 14.03 27.01
CA GLN A 182 -60.92 14.36 28.37
C GLN A 182 -61.83 15.58 28.38
N ASP A 183 -61.49 16.65 27.66
CA ASP A 183 -62.32 17.86 27.52
C ASP A 183 -63.65 17.54 26.84
N ALA A 184 -63.66 16.71 25.79
CA ALA A 184 -64.87 16.23 25.13
C ALA A 184 -65.76 15.45 26.11
N ILE A 185 -65.22 14.47 26.85
CA ILE A 185 -65.94 13.73 27.91
C ILE A 185 -66.47 14.70 28.98
N THR A 186 -65.75 15.76 29.29
CA THR A 186 -66.18 16.78 30.27
C THR A 186 -67.37 17.58 29.77
N ARG A 187 -67.32 18.01 28.50
CA ARG A 187 -68.41 18.72 27.82
C ARG A 187 -69.64 17.83 27.66
N ILE A 188 -69.45 16.56 27.31
CA ILE A 188 -70.53 15.55 27.24
C ILE A 188 -71.18 15.39 28.61
N ARG A 189 -70.42 15.15 29.69
CA ARG A 189 -70.99 15.05 31.05
C ARG A 189 -71.63 16.35 31.54
N ALA A 190 -71.15 17.52 31.10
CA ALA A 190 -71.81 18.79 31.38
C ALA A 190 -73.14 18.91 30.64
N ALA A 191 -73.19 18.48 29.37
CA ALA A 191 -74.42 18.42 28.58
C ALA A 191 -75.42 17.40 29.15
N GLU A 192 -75.01 16.18 29.50
CA GLU A 192 -75.85 15.18 30.16
C GLU A 192 -76.44 15.71 31.47
N ARG A 193 -75.62 16.34 32.33
CA ARG A 193 -76.11 16.99 33.55
C ARG A 193 -77.04 18.18 33.26
N SER A 194 -76.85 18.90 32.15
CA SER A 194 -77.77 19.95 31.73
C SER A 194 -79.14 19.38 31.34
N VAL A 195 -79.14 18.29 30.55
CA VAL A 195 -80.33 17.55 30.11
C VAL A 195 -81.08 16.96 31.30
N VAL A 196 -80.38 16.30 32.23
CA VAL A 196 -80.98 15.75 33.46
C VAL A 196 -81.58 16.86 34.33
N LYS A 197 -80.90 18.00 34.48
CA LYS A 197 -81.46 19.14 35.22
C LYS A 197 -82.67 19.76 34.51
N THR A 198 -82.69 19.86 33.18
CA THR A 198 -83.87 20.32 32.45
C THR A 198 -85.01 19.31 32.52
N GLN A 199 -84.72 18.00 32.52
CA GLN A 199 -85.71 16.95 32.71
C GLN A 199 -86.31 17.03 34.12
N GLN A 200 -85.48 17.10 35.17
CA GLN A 200 -85.96 17.28 36.55
C GLN A 200 -86.77 18.58 36.74
N ALA A 201 -86.45 19.65 36.01
CA ALA A 201 -87.24 20.88 36.01
C ALA A 201 -88.59 20.67 35.29
N ALA A 202 -88.59 19.97 34.15
CA ALA A 202 -89.81 19.58 33.44
C ALA A 202 -90.70 18.68 34.32
N ASP A 203 -90.14 17.63 34.92
CA ASP A 203 -90.82 16.69 35.82
C ASP A 203 -91.41 17.42 37.04
N LYS A 204 -90.66 18.36 37.65
CA LYS A 204 -91.18 19.22 38.72
C LYS A 204 -92.34 20.11 38.25
N SER A 205 -92.22 20.71 37.07
CA SER A 205 -93.30 21.54 36.49
C SER A 205 -94.53 20.70 36.14
N ALA A 206 -94.35 19.46 35.67
CA ALA A 206 -95.41 18.50 35.41
C ALA A 206 -96.08 18.03 36.71
N ALA A 207 -95.32 17.78 37.78
CA ALA A 207 -95.85 17.46 39.09
C ALA A 207 -96.62 18.66 39.72
N GLN A 208 -96.14 19.89 39.52
CA GLN A 208 -96.87 21.11 39.89
C GLN A 208 -98.15 21.28 39.08
N ALA A 209 -98.11 21.03 37.77
CA ALA A 209 -99.29 21.04 36.91
C ALA A 209 -100.30 19.95 37.28
N MET A 210 -99.86 18.75 37.66
CA MET A 210 -100.72 17.68 38.19
C MET A 210 -101.36 18.07 39.51
N LYS A 211 -100.61 18.68 40.45
CA LYS A 211 -101.19 19.20 41.71
C LYS A 211 -102.21 20.31 41.45
N ALA A 212 -101.90 21.26 40.56
CA ALA A 212 -102.84 22.31 40.18
C ALA A 212 -104.09 21.74 39.46
N ALA A 213 -103.94 20.68 38.68
CA ALA A 213 -105.06 19.97 38.06
C ALA A 213 -105.89 19.19 39.09
N GLU A 214 -105.27 18.60 40.12
CA GLU A 214 -105.96 17.95 41.22
C GLU A 214 -106.70 18.97 42.10
N GLU A 215 -106.07 20.11 42.41
CA GLU A 215 -106.71 21.24 43.09
C GLU A 215 -107.87 21.82 42.27
N ALA A 216 -107.73 21.93 40.94
CA ALA A 216 -108.81 22.32 40.05
C ALA A 216 -109.93 21.27 39.97
N ALA A 217 -109.60 19.97 40.07
CA ALA A 217 -110.59 18.90 40.15
C ALA A 217 -111.33 18.93 41.51
N ARG A 218 -110.63 19.19 42.61
CA ARG A 218 -111.21 19.40 43.94
C ARG A 218 -112.10 20.65 43.99
N ALA A 219 -111.69 21.74 43.33
CA ALA A 219 -112.50 22.95 43.18
C ALA A 219 -113.77 22.67 42.37
N LYS A 220 -113.68 21.91 41.26
CA LYS A 220 -114.85 21.46 40.49
C LYS A 220 -115.77 20.53 41.28
N SER A 221 -115.24 19.61 42.10
CA SER A 221 -116.07 18.76 42.96
C SER A 221 -116.73 19.54 44.11
N ALA A 222 -116.05 20.58 44.63
CA ALA A 222 -116.64 21.50 45.60
C ALA A 222 -117.74 22.36 44.97
N GLN A 223 -117.56 22.81 43.72
CA GLN A 223 -118.57 23.53 42.96
C GLN A 223 -119.80 22.64 42.67
N ALA A 224 -119.61 21.39 42.27
CA ALA A 224 -120.69 20.42 42.09
C ALA A 224 -121.41 20.08 43.42
N ALA A 225 -120.71 20.08 44.55
CA ALA A 225 -121.32 19.95 45.88
C ALA A 225 -122.16 21.17 46.27
N ALA A 226 -121.72 22.39 45.92
CA ALA A 226 -122.48 23.62 46.12
C ALA A 226 -123.75 23.65 45.25
N GLU A 227 -123.66 23.26 43.97
CA GLU A 227 -124.83 23.13 43.09
C GLU A 227 -125.86 22.12 43.64
N LYS A 228 -125.40 21.02 44.27
CA LYS A 228 -126.27 20.06 44.93
C LYS A 228 -126.99 20.66 46.16
N GLN A 229 -126.29 21.46 46.98
CA GLN A 229 -126.93 22.16 48.10
C GLN A 229 -127.95 23.22 47.65
N VAL A 230 -127.72 23.88 46.51
CA VAL A 230 -128.72 24.78 45.89
C VAL A 230 -129.94 24.00 45.41
N ALA A 231 -129.76 22.82 44.81
CA ALA A 231 -130.88 21.95 44.40
C ALA A 231 -131.72 21.45 45.59
N ASP A 232 -131.07 21.05 46.68
CA ASP A 232 -131.77 20.62 47.90
C ASP A 232 -132.53 21.78 48.58
N ALA A 233 -132.00 23.01 48.53
CA ALA A 233 -132.68 24.21 49.03
C ALA A 233 -133.93 24.59 48.20
N VAL A 234 -133.89 24.41 46.87
CA VAL A 234 -135.05 24.63 45.99
C VAL A 234 -136.17 23.62 46.27
N LYS A 235 -135.82 22.38 46.65
CA LYS A 235 -136.80 21.36 47.04
C LYS A 235 -137.48 21.68 48.37
N ALA A 236 -136.73 22.16 49.37
CA ALA A 236 -137.28 22.58 50.66
C ALA A 236 -138.22 23.81 50.56
N ALA A 237 -138.00 24.69 49.58
CA ALA A 237 -138.88 25.84 49.34
C ALA A 237 -140.25 25.46 48.73
N ALA A 238 -140.37 24.31 48.06
CA ALA A 238 -141.60 23.88 47.41
C ALA A 238 -142.65 23.29 48.38
N GLU A 239 -142.21 22.76 49.53
CA GLU A 239 -143.10 22.08 50.50
C GLU A 239 -143.72 23.03 51.54
N ALA A 240 -143.29 24.30 51.59
CA ALA A 240 -143.75 25.29 52.56
C ALA A 240 -144.96 26.15 52.11
N ALA A 241 -145.43 26.00 50.86
CA ALA A 241 -146.41 26.93 50.26
C ALA A 241 -147.86 26.41 50.18
N ALA A 242 -148.15 25.18 50.62
CA ALA A 242 -149.39 24.47 50.25
C ALA A 242 -150.40 24.22 51.40
N ALA A 243 -150.19 24.74 52.62
CA ALA A 243 -150.94 24.26 53.79
C ALA A 243 -151.36 25.29 54.86
N MET A 244 -151.61 26.58 54.54
CA MET A 244 -152.41 27.44 55.45
C MET A 244 -152.99 28.71 54.78
N LYS A 245 -154.24 28.63 54.30
CA LYS A 245 -155.37 29.56 54.64
C LYS A 245 -156.58 29.38 53.72
N ALA A 246 -157.54 28.60 54.20
CA ALA A 246 -158.95 28.72 53.84
C ALA A 246 -159.82 28.36 55.07
N ALA A 247 -159.69 29.18 56.12
CA ALA A 247 -160.67 29.34 57.19
C ALA A 247 -160.44 30.76 57.78
N GLU A 248 -161.26 31.82 57.56
CA GLU A 248 -162.72 31.95 57.71
C GLU A 248 -163.12 32.17 59.18
N GLN A 249 -163.95 33.15 59.58
CA GLN A 249 -164.47 34.42 59.03
C GLN A 249 -165.07 35.20 60.22
N ALA A 250 -165.00 36.54 60.21
CA ALA A 250 -165.84 37.51 60.97
C ALA A 250 -165.09 38.86 61.02
N ALA A 251 -164.95 39.61 59.92
CA ALA A 251 -166.00 40.45 59.34
C ALA A 251 -166.51 41.55 60.29
N SER A 252 -165.99 42.78 60.12
CA SER A 252 -166.81 44.00 59.98
C SER A 252 -165.89 45.19 59.64
N ASP A 253 -166.34 46.05 58.74
CA ASP A 253 -165.53 47.07 58.09
C ASP A 253 -165.28 48.36 58.90
N GLN A 254 -164.40 49.19 58.34
CA GLN A 254 -164.19 50.64 58.55
C GLN A 254 -163.04 51.07 59.49
N MET A 255 -161.90 51.45 58.90
CA MET A 255 -161.64 52.88 58.68
C MET A 255 -160.63 53.11 57.54
N LYS A 256 -160.78 54.23 56.82
CA LYS A 256 -159.87 54.70 55.77
C LYS A 256 -158.85 55.68 56.36
N VAL A 257 -157.78 55.97 55.59
CA VAL A 257 -156.84 57.10 55.76
C VAL A 257 -155.89 56.97 56.97
N ALA A 258 -154.57 57.22 56.87
CA ALA A 258 -153.65 57.30 55.73
C ALA A 258 -152.19 57.31 56.23
N GLU A 259 -151.25 57.43 55.27
CA GLU A 259 -149.98 58.15 55.39
C GLU A 259 -148.79 57.33 55.97
N ARG A 260 -147.96 56.70 55.10
CA ARG A 260 -146.72 57.21 54.44
C ARG A 260 -145.49 57.18 55.37
N ALA A 261 -144.24 57.05 54.91
CA ALA A 261 -143.63 56.75 53.60
C ALA A 261 -142.18 56.28 53.88
N ALA A 262 -141.65 55.24 53.21
CA ALA A 262 -140.88 55.30 51.95
C ALA A 262 -139.51 56.04 52.10
N ALA A 263 -138.34 55.38 51.92
CA ALA A 263 -137.69 54.97 50.64
C ALA A 263 -136.48 55.93 50.34
N GLU A 264 -135.47 55.70 49.48
CA GLU A 264 -135.15 54.62 48.53
C GLU A 264 -133.67 54.69 48.03
N ALA A 265 -133.23 53.66 47.27
CA ALA A 265 -132.45 53.74 46.01
C ALA A 265 -130.89 53.94 45.92
N LEU A 266 -130.25 52.86 45.40
CA LEU A 266 -129.40 52.76 44.17
C LEU A 266 -127.86 53.05 44.09
N ARG A 267 -127.11 51.95 43.76
CA ARG A 267 -126.15 51.71 42.62
C ARG A 267 -124.88 52.57 42.35
N ALA A 268 -123.74 51.86 42.18
CA ALA A 268 -122.83 51.82 41.01
C ALA A 268 -121.70 50.78 41.28
N SER A 269 -121.46 49.70 40.52
CA SER A 269 -120.98 49.51 39.13
C SER A 269 -119.44 49.63 38.95
N GLU A 270 -118.85 48.48 38.61
CA GLU A 270 -117.69 48.18 37.75
C GLU A 270 -116.61 49.24 37.44
N LYS A 271 -115.34 48.83 37.56
CA LYS A 271 -114.36 49.14 36.50
C LYS A 271 -113.25 48.10 36.31
N ALA A 272 -113.30 47.45 35.14
CA ALA A 272 -112.20 46.97 34.30
C ALA A 272 -111.17 45.95 34.84
N GLN A 273 -111.20 44.78 34.23
CA GLN A 273 -109.98 44.11 33.75
C GLN A 273 -109.28 44.99 32.69
N SER A 274 -107.97 45.20 32.80
CA SER A 274 -107.08 45.35 31.63
C SER A 274 -105.64 44.96 32.02
N ASP A 275 -104.83 44.70 30.99
CA ASP A 275 -103.36 44.66 31.04
C ASP A 275 -102.73 43.43 31.75
N ALA A 276 -102.86 42.23 31.17
CA ALA A 276 -101.95 41.67 30.16
C ALA A 276 -100.51 41.42 30.68
N VAL A 277 -100.11 40.17 30.95
CA VAL A 277 -99.60 39.22 29.93
C VAL A 277 -98.62 39.89 28.95
N LYS A 278 -97.35 40.08 29.38
CA LYS A 278 -96.17 40.28 28.51
C LYS A 278 -94.84 40.27 29.31
N ALA A 279 -94.27 39.09 29.54
CA ALA A 279 -92.82 38.85 29.71
C ALA A 279 -92.57 37.38 30.06
N ALA A 280 -92.10 36.59 29.09
CA ALA A 280 -91.75 35.18 29.30
C ALA A 280 -90.22 34.99 29.35
N ALA A 281 -89.81 33.93 30.06
CA ALA A 281 -88.64 33.09 29.78
C ALA A 281 -87.26 33.74 29.50
N ALA A 282 -86.37 33.76 30.50
CA ALA A 282 -84.92 33.97 30.30
C ALA A 282 -83.99 33.14 31.22
N ASP A 283 -84.35 32.87 32.49
CA ASP A 283 -83.33 32.59 33.53
C ASP A 283 -82.84 31.13 33.73
N VAL A 284 -83.35 30.16 32.96
CA VAL A 284 -83.04 28.73 33.24
C VAL A 284 -81.64 28.28 32.77
N ARG A 285 -80.95 29.06 31.92
CA ARG A 285 -79.66 28.65 31.31
C ARG A 285 -78.39 29.06 32.07
N ALA A 286 -78.47 29.95 33.07
CA ALA A 286 -77.28 30.40 33.81
C ALA A 286 -76.82 29.44 34.93
N ALA A 287 -77.76 28.73 35.59
CA ALA A 287 -77.53 28.03 36.86
C ALA A 287 -76.82 26.64 36.75
N GLN A 288 -76.34 26.25 35.57
CA GLN A 288 -75.82 24.89 35.34
C GLN A 288 -74.30 24.80 35.20
N LYS A 289 -73.61 25.94 34.98
CA LYS A 289 -72.16 25.98 34.73
C LYS A 289 -71.31 25.81 36.01
N ALA A 290 -71.80 26.23 37.18
CA ALA A 290 -71.01 26.30 38.42
C ALA A 290 -70.86 24.98 39.22
N ALA A 291 -71.46 23.87 38.76
CA ALA A 291 -71.56 22.63 39.54
C ALA A 291 -70.56 21.53 39.13
N ALA A 292 -69.56 21.83 38.30
CA ALA A 292 -68.61 20.85 37.77
C ALA A 292 -67.13 21.14 38.11
N ASP A 293 -66.80 22.37 38.48
CA ASP A 293 -65.40 22.79 38.70
C ASP A 293 -64.82 22.34 40.06
N ALA A 294 -65.66 21.94 41.02
CA ALA A 294 -65.24 21.54 42.36
C ALA A 294 -64.71 20.08 42.46
N GLU A 295 -65.24 19.16 41.65
CA GLU A 295 -65.09 17.72 41.91
C GLU A 295 -63.79 17.10 41.34
N ARG A 296 -63.14 17.76 40.38
CA ARG A 296 -61.87 17.29 39.79
C ARG A 296 -60.61 17.79 40.49
N ALA A 297 -60.73 18.79 41.35
CA ALA A 297 -59.62 19.24 42.18
C ALA A 297 -59.13 18.14 43.15
N ALA A 298 -60.05 17.36 43.72
CA ALA A 298 -59.74 16.35 44.74
C ALA A 298 -59.01 15.10 44.20
N ALA A 299 -59.39 14.57 43.04
CA ALA A 299 -58.79 13.35 42.48
C ALA A 299 -57.34 13.53 42.00
N THR A 300 -56.89 14.78 41.87
CA THR A 300 -55.55 15.15 41.36
C THR A 300 -54.47 15.12 42.45
N GLN A 301 -54.85 15.09 43.74
CA GLN A 301 -53.92 15.08 44.88
C GLN A 301 -53.49 13.69 45.37
N ALA A 302 -54.24 12.62 45.07
CA ALA A 302 -53.92 11.27 45.54
C ALA A 302 -52.85 10.55 44.68
N ARG A 303 -52.77 10.87 43.37
CA ARG A 303 -51.83 10.22 42.42
C ARG A 303 -50.49 10.96 42.27
N SER A 304 -50.29 12.07 42.99
CA SER A 304 -49.06 12.86 43.00
C SER A 304 -48.05 12.41 44.07
N ALA A 305 -48.49 11.77 45.15
CA ALA A 305 -47.62 11.33 46.24
C ALA A 305 -46.73 10.11 45.84
N GLU A 306 -47.31 9.14 45.14
CA GLU A 306 -46.64 7.88 44.79
C GLU A 306 -45.49 8.06 43.77
N ARG A 307 -45.61 9.08 42.90
CA ARG A 307 -44.58 9.42 41.88
C ARG A 307 -43.43 10.29 42.41
N ALA A 308 -43.48 10.73 43.67
CA ALA A 308 -42.40 11.49 44.29
C ALA A 308 -41.26 10.59 44.77
N VAL A 309 -41.60 9.43 45.35
CA VAL A 309 -40.63 8.46 45.91
C VAL A 309 -39.75 7.84 44.83
N GLU A 310 -40.32 7.50 43.67
CA GLU A 310 -39.56 6.88 42.57
C GLU A 310 -38.57 7.84 41.88
N ARG A 311 -38.84 9.15 41.92
CA ARG A 311 -37.93 10.17 41.37
C ARG A 311 -36.71 10.43 42.28
N ALA A 312 -36.87 10.34 43.59
CA ALA A 312 -35.76 10.51 44.54
C ALA A 312 -34.64 9.47 44.32
N ASN A 313 -35.00 8.19 44.17
CA ASN A 313 -34.03 7.11 43.96
C ASN A 313 -33.32 7.15 42.59
N LYS A 314 -33.94 7.76 41.57
CA LYS A 314 -33.32 7.96 40.24
C LYS A 314 -32.41 9.19 40.15
N LEU A 315 -32.56 10.17 41.05
CA LEU A 315 -31.66 11.32 41.15
C LEU A 315 -30.38 11.00 41.94
N ALA A 316 -30.49 10.22 43.03
CA ALA A 316 -29.32 9.81 43.82
C ALA A 316 -28.30 8.96 43.02
N THR A 317 -28.78 8.15 42.07
CA THR A 317 -27.93 7.33 41.20
C THR A 317 -27.30 8.13 40.06
N ALA A 318 -27.91 9.23 39.62
CA ALA A 318 -27.34 10.14 38.62
C ALA A 318 -26.21 11.04 39.19
N ASP A 319 -26.37 11.52 40.43
CA ASP A 319 -25.40 12.40 41.09
C ASP A 319 -24.08 11.66 41.42
N ALA A 320 -24.18 10.40 41.85
CA ALA A 320 -23.03 9.52 42.08
C ALA A 320 -22.22 9.23 40.79
N ALA A 321 -22.91 9.01 39.66
CA ALA A 321 -22.26 8.78 38.37
C ALA A 321 -21.55 10.04 37.85
N SER A 322 -22.15 11.22 38.02
CA SER A 322 -21.57 12.52 37.65
C SER A 322 -20.27 12.81 38.41
N LYS A 323 -20.24 12.55 39.73
CA LYS A 323 -19.05 12.74 40.58
C LYS A 323 -17.90 11.79 40.26
N LEU A 324 -18.15 10.59 39.74
CA LEU A 324 -17.10 9.71 39.24
C LEU A 324 -16.49 10.24 37.93
N ALA A 325 -17.34 10.60 36.96
CA ALA A 325 -16.91 11.12 35.65
C ALA A 325 -16.07 12.41 35.79
N ALA A 326 -16.45 13.31 36.70
CA ALA A 326 -15.68 14.52 36.99
C ALA A 326 -14.26 14.22 37.53
N ARG A 327 -14.13 13.21 38.41
CA ARG A 327 -12.82 12.79 38.96
C ARG A 327 -11.92 12.16 37.90
N GLU A 328 -12.47 11.36 36.98
CA GLU A 328 -11.71 10.80 35.87
C GLU A 328 -11.24 11.88 34.87
N ALA A 329 -12.09 12.85 34.55
CA ALA A 329 -11.73 13.99 33.70
C ALA A 329 -10.58 14.81 34.30
N THR A 330 -10.64 15.13 35.61
CA THR A 330 -9.57 15.86 36.31
C THR A 330 -8.24 15.08 36.32
N ASN A 331 -8.29 13.75 36.47
CA ASN A 331 -7.07 12.93 36.46
C ASN A 331 -6.46 12.79 35.05
N ARG A 332 -7.26 12.73 33.98
CA ARG A 332 -6.72 12.77 32.61
C ARG A 332 -6.06 14.10 32.29
N ALA A 333 -6.68 15.24 32.66
CA ALA A 333 -6.08 16.57 32.47
C ALA A 333 -4.69 16.68 33.13
N ARG A 334 -4.56 16.25 34.40
CA ARG A 334 -3.30 16.26 35.14
C ARG A 334 -2.23 15.32 34.56
N SER A 335 -2.64 14.26 33.85
CA SER A 335 -1.71 13.36 33.13
C SER A 335 -1.19 13.96 31.82
N ALA A 336 -2.03 14.71 31.09
CA ALA A 336 -1.64 15.39 29.85
C ALA A 336 -0.67 16.56 30.12
N GLU A 337 -0.91 17.34 31.17
CA GLU A 337 -0.06 18.46 31.59
C GLU A 337 1.37 17.99 31.96
N ARG A 338 1.51 16.85 32.64
CA ARG A 338 2.81 16.23 32.94
C ARG A 338 3.51 15.65 31.71
N ALA A 339 2.77 15.25 30.67
CA ALA A 339 3.36 14.77 29.41
C ALA A 339 3.90 15.93 28.56
N ALA A 340 3.20 17.07 28.54
CA ALA A 340 3.66 18.27 27.82
C ALA A 340 4.96 18.84 28.41
N ALA A 341 5.03 19.01 29.74
CA ALA A 341 6.20 19.56 30.43
C ALA A 341 7.48 18.71 30.29
N ALA A 342 7.36 17.42 29.96
CA ALA A 342 8.49 16.52 29.74
C ALA A 342 9.09 16.60 28.33
N ALA A 343 8.32 17.05 27.33
CA ALA A 343 8.76 17.16 25.94
C ALA A 343 9.56 18.45 25.70
N GLU A 344 9.12 19.57 26.27
CA GLU A 344 9.72 20.90 26.07
C GLU A 344 11.17 20.96 26.61
N LYS A 345 11.44 20.27 27.73
CA LYS A 345 12.78 20.19 28.33
C LYS A 345 13.79 19.34 27.55
N ARG A 346 13.39 18.69 26.44
CA ARG A 346 14.29 17.96 25.51
C ARG A 346 14.61 18.71 24.22
N ALA A 347 14.02 19.88 23.97
CA ALA A 347 14.25 20.68 22.76
C ALA A 347 15.21 21.88 22.97
N ALA A 348 15.54 22.24 24.22
CA ALA A 348 16.25 23.47 24.58
C ALA A 348 17.76 23.30 24.93
N THR A 349 18.39 22.21 24.48
CA THR A 349 19.87 22.05 24.48
C THR A 349 20.31 21.70 23.06
N ALA A 350 20.64 22.70 22.25
CA ALA A 350 22.01 23.19 22.06
C ALA A 350 22.92 22.10 21.45
N ALA A 351 23.27 22.09 20.17
CA ALA A 351 23.78 23.15 19.28
C ALA A 351 25.23 23.60 19.61
N SER A 352 26.19 22.86 19.04
CA SER A 352 27.63 23.12 18.84
C SER A 352 28.23 21.89 18.11
N THR A 353 29.31 21.86 17.32
CA THR A 353 30.15 22.84 16.57
C THR A 353 31.04 21.98 15.64
N ALA A 354 31.46 22.32 14.42
CA ALA A 354 31.27 23.53 13.58
C ALA A 354 31.34 23.14 12.07
N ALA A 355 31.94 23.97 11.21
CA ALA A 355 32.17 23.76 9.76
C ALA A 355 33.54 24.39 9.36
N PRO A 356 33.88 24.72 8.09
CA PRO A 356 33.95 23.92 6.84
C PRO A 356 35.26 24.16 6.01
N ALA A 357 35.49 23.40 4.91
CA ALA A 357 36.16 23.88 3.67
C ALA A 357 36.04 22.88 2.48
N LYS A 358 36.39 23.27 1.24
CA LYS A 358 35.54 23.84 0.16
C LYS A 358 36.24 23.73 -1.22
N LYS A 359 35.47 23.77 -2.34
CA LYS A 359 35.84 23.84 -3.79
C LYS A 359 36.30 22.50 -4.44
N ALA A 360 35.80 22.00 -5.59
CA ALA A 360 35.33 22.54 -6.90
C ALA A 360 36.49 22.78 -7.92
N VAL A 361 36.40 22.65 -9.27
CA VAL A 361 35.35 23.00 -10.28
C VAL A 361 35.56 22.23 -11.65
N ALA A 362 34.50 22.07 -12.47
CA ALA A 362 34.40 21.81 -13.95
C ALA A 362 35.05 20.56 -14.62
N LYS A 363 34.54 19.91 -15.71
CA LYS A 363 33.47 20.09 -16.75
C LYS A 363 33.92 20.58 -18.15
N LYS A 364 34.02 19.67 -19.15
CA LYS A 364 33.59 19.79 -20.59
C LYS A 364 33.88 18.49 -21.39
N THR A 365 32.91 17.83 -22.08
CA THR A 365 32.54 17.85 -23.55
C THR A 365 33.66 17.35 -24.52
N VAL A 366 33.46 16.58 -25.62
CA VAL A 366 32.44 16.63 -26.71
C VAL A 366 32.24 15.27 -27.46
N ALA A 367 30.96 14.95 -27.75
CA ALA A 367 30.27 14.23 -28.85
C ALA A 367 30.89 13.30 -29.98
N LYS A 368 30.05 12.30 -30.37
CA LYS A 368 29.60 11.88 -31.76
C LYS A 368 30.47 10.97 -32.65
N LYS A 369 30.00 9.73 -32.97
CA LYS A 369 29.25 9.34 -34.21
C LYS A 369 29.10 7.79 -34.33
N ALA A 370 28.15 7.31 -35.15
CA ALA A 370 27.70 5.92 -35.28
C ALA A 370 28.42 5.07 -36.35
N ALA A 371 28.33 3.74 -36.23
CA ALA A 371 28.13 2.79 -37.35
C ALA A 371 27.79 1.34 -36.87
N ALA A 372 26.95 0.66 -37.64
CA ALA A 372 26.82 -0.80 -37.76
C ALA A 372 26.90 -1.13 -39.28
N PRO A 373 26.89 -2.39 -39.79
CA PRO A 373 26.78 -3.71 -39.14
C PRO A 373 27.81 -4.76 -39.66
N ALA A 374 27.78 -6.03 -39.19
CA ALA A 374 27.99 -7.26 -40.01
C ALA A 374 27.93 -8.57 -39.18
N LYS A 375 27.67 -9.70 -39.86
CA LYS A 375 27.51 -11.06 -39.30
C LYS A 375 28.78 -11.93 -39.53
N LYS A 376 29.11 -12.84 -38.60
CA LYS A 376 29.05 -14.32 -38.78
C LYS A 376 29.79 -15.13 -37.68
N ALA A 377 29.19 -16.29 -37.34
CA ALA A 377 29.81 -17.61 -37.06
C ALA A 377 30.92 -17.78 -35.99
N THR A 378 31.08 -18.91 -35.27
CA THR A 378 30.22 -20.08 -34.93
C THR A 378 30.94 -20.86 -33.81
N ALA A 379 30.26 -21.25 -32.73
CA ALA A 379 30.81 -22.20 -31.75
C ALA A 379 29.74 -23.16 -31.19
N LYS A 380 29.53 -24.24 -31.95
CA LYS A 380 28.86 -25.53 -31.64
C LYS A 380 28.41 -25.75 -30.18
N LYS A 381 27.15 -25.44 -29.87
CA LYS A 381 26.45 -25.91 -28.65
C LYS A 381 26.13 -27.40 -28.80
N THR A 382 26.88 -28.27 -28.12
CA THR A 382 26.58 -29.71 -28.07
C THR A 382 25.36 -29.96 -27.18
N THR A 383 24.18 -30.04 -27.80
CA THR A 383 22.97 -30.56 -27.13
C THR A 383 23.13 -32.04 -26.84
N ALA A 384 23.59 -32.35 -25.62
CA ALA A 384 23.50 -33.69 -25.07
C ALA A 384 22.02 -34.10 -24.99
N ARG A 385 21.67 -35.16 -25.71
CA ARG A 385 20.35 -35.81 -25.73
C ARG A 385 19.87 -36.04 -24.29
N ARG A 386 18.63 -35.63 -23.95
CA ARG A 386 18.00 -35.97 -22.66
C ARG A 386 18.05 -37.49 -22.48
N PRO A 387 18.71 -38.04 -21.43
CA PRO A 387 18.68 -39.47 -21.18
C PRO A 387 17.27 -39.88 -20.77
N ASN A 388 16.77 -41.00 -21.30
CA ASN A 388 15.41 -41.49 -21.05
C ASN A 388 15.25 -42.17 -19.66
N ARG A 389 16.20 -41.94 -18.76
CA ARG A 389 16.29 -42.52 -17.42
C ARG A 389 17.01 -41.52 -16.51
N ARG A 390 16.51 -41.35 -15.29
CA ARG A 390 17.09 -40.49 -14.25
C ARG A 390 17.61 -41.41 -13.15
N ASP A 391 18.85 -41.20 -12.72
CA ASP A 391 19.42 -41.95 -11.60
C ASP A 391 19.09 -41.23 -10.28
N ASP A 392 18.93 -41.96 -9.16
CA ASP A 392 18.76 -41.32 -7.85
C ASP A 392 20.10 -40.77 -7.34
N LEU A 393 20.33 -39.48 -7.61
CA LEU A 393 21.60 -38.83 -7.26
C LEU A 393 21.84 -38.75 -5.74
N LYS A 394 20.83 -39.02 -4.90
CA LYS A 394 20.98 -39.08 -3.43
C LYS A 394 21.86 -40.23 -2.94
N LEU A 395 22.14 -41.22 -3.80
CA LEU A 395 23.09 -42.29 -3.49
C LEU A 395 24.54 -41.78 -3.39
N ILE A 396 24.83 -40.55 -3.82
CA ILE A 396 26.11 -39.87 -3.58
C ILE A 396 26.06 -39.19 -2.20
N SER A 397 27.00 -39.54 -1.32
CA SER A 397 27.12 -38.92 0.01
C SER A 397 27.36 -37.41 -0.12
N GLY A 398 26.53 -36.63 0.58
CA GLY A 398 26.47 -35.17 0.49
C GLY A 398 25.44 -34.62 -0.49
N VAL A 399 24.82 -35.44 -1.36
CA VAL A 399 23.72 -35.01 -2.26
C VAL A 399 22.36 -35.22 -1.58
N GLY A 400 21.89 -34.21 -0.86
CA GLY A 400 20.53 -34.23 -0.29
C GLY A 400 19.42 -33.88 -1.31
N PRO A 401 18.12 -34.10 -0.99
CA PRO A 401 16.98 -33.81 -1.89
C PRO A 401 16.85 -32.35 -2.37
N LYS A 402 17.51 -31.39 -1.71
CA LYS A 402 17.60 -29.99 -2.19
C LYS A 402 18.67 -29.84 -3.28
N ILE A 403 19.81 -30.51 -3.13
CA ILE A 403 20.94 -30.51 -4.07
C ILE A 403 20.58 -31.31 -5.33
N GLU A 404 19.94 -32.47 -5.16
CA GLU A 404 19.43 -33.28 -6.28
C GLU A 404 18.50 -32.46 -7.19
N ARG A 405 17.49 -31.77 -6.62
CA ARG A 405 16.59 -30.90 -7.39
C ARG A 405 17.34 -29.76 -8.11
N MET A 406 18.37 -29.20 -7.50
CA MET A 406 19.23 -28.21 -8.15
C MET A 406 20.02 -28.82 -9.32
N LEU A 407 20.60 -30.01 -9.16
CA LEU A 407 21.32 -30.73 -10.23
C LEU A 407 20.40 -31.04 -11.41
N TYR A 408 19.17 -31.51 -11.15
CA TYR A 408 18.15 -31.71 -12.19
C TYR A 408 17.78 -30.39 -12.90
N ALA A 409 17.67 -29.28 -12.18
CA ALA A 409 17.45 -27.96 -12.78
C ALA A 409 18.66 -27.46 -13.60
N GLN A 410 19.87 -27.98 -13.36
CA GLN A 410 21.06 -27.76 -14.18
C GLN A 410 21.20 -28.75 -15.35
N GLY A 411 20.23 -29.65 -15.55
CA GLY A 411 20.26 -30.63 -16.63
C GLY A 411 21.13 -31.87 -16.34
N VAL A 412 21.55 -32.06 -15.10
CA VAL A 412 22.32 -33.22 -14.63
C VAL A 412 21.35 -34.24 -14.03
N TYR A 413 21.18 -35.38 -14.70
CA TYR A 413 20.19 -36.41 -14.41
C TYR A 413 20.78 -37.80 -14.16
N THR A 414 22.08 -38.02 -14.43
CA THR A 414 22.72 -39.34 -14.30
C THR A 414 24.07 -39.30 -13.60
N PHE A 415 24.49 -40.42 -13.01
CA PHE A 415 25.80 -40.60 -12.38
C PHE A 415 26.95 -40.38 -13.38
N GLU A 416 26.77 -40.80 -14.64
CA GLU A 416 27.78 -40.63 -15.71
C GLU A 416 28.06 -39.14 -16.02
N GLN A 417 27.06 -38.28 -15.89
CA GLN A 417 27.25 -36.82 -16.05
C GLN A 417 28.06 -36.24 -14.90
N ILE A 418 27.83 -36.66 -13.65
CA ILE A 418 28.62 -36.22 -12.48
C ILE A 418 30.06 -36.79 -12.56
N ALA A 419 30.20 -38.06 -12.95
CA ALA A 419 31.48 -38.75 -13.13
C ALA A 419 32.41 -38.09 -14.18
N SER A 420 31.81 -37.36 -15.12
CA SER A 420 32.48 -36.64 -16.23
C SER A 420 32.66 -35.14 -16.00
N PHE A 421 32.23 -34.58 -14.85
CA PHE A 421 32.44 -33.16 -14.53
C PHE A 421 33.91 -32.73 -14.68
N THR A 422 34.17 -31.74 -15.52
CA THR A 422 35.47 -31.06 -15.60
C THR A 422 35.67 -30.12 -14.40
N LYS A 423 36.87 -29.58 -14.19
CA LYS A 423 37.11 -28.55 -13.15
C LYS A 423 36.17 -27.33 -13.34
N ALA A 424 35.86 -26.97 -14.58
CA ALA A 424 34.92 -25.89 -14.89
C ALA A 424 33.46 -26.25 -14.56
N ASP A 425 33.05 -27.51 -14.76
CA ASP A 425 31.71 -27.97 -14.36
C ASP A 425 31.56 -28.00 -12.84
N ILE A 426 32.58 -28.47 -12.11
CA ILE A 426 32.62 -28.42 -10.64
C ILE A 426 32.44 -26.98 -10.18
N ALA A 427 33.29 -26.05 -10.62
CA ALA A 427 33.18 -24.64 -10.22
C ALA A 427 31.82 -24.02 -10.57
N ARG A 428 31.23 -24.36 -11.72
CA ARG A 428 29.89 -23.87 -12.12
C ARG A 428 28.77 -24.40 -11.23
N VAL A 429 28.82 -25.66 -10.82
CA VAL A 429 27.80 -26.27 -9.93
C VAL A 429 28.02 -25.80 -8.49
N ASP A 430 29.27 -25.72 -8.05
CA ASP A 430 29.64 -25.31 -6.69
C ASP A 430 29.31 -23.84 -6.41
N ALA A 431 29.47 -22.95 -7.40
CA ALA A 431 29.02 -21.57 -7.31
C ALA A 431 27.49 -21.42 -7.08
N LYS A 432 26.70 -22.45 -7.43
CA LYS A 432 25.24 -22.51 -7.19
C LYS A 432 24.86 -23.23 -5.89
N LEU A 433 25.80 -23.91 -5.24
CA LEU A 433 25.64 -24.44 -3.89
C LEU A 433 25.85 -23.31 -2.87
N GLU A 434 24.99 -22.29 -2.90
CA GLU A 434 25.13 -21.04 -2.13
C GLU A 434 25.52 -21.25 -0.67
N THR A 435 24.87 -22.20 0.01
CA THR A 435 25.10 -22.55 1.43
C THR A 435 26.21 -23.58 1.64
N PHE A 436 26.65 -24.30 0.60
CA PHE A 436 27.42 -25.56 0.73
C PHE A 436 28.51 -25.72 -0.34
N ARG A 437 29.25 -24.65 -0.62
CA ARG A 437 30.40 -24.64 -1.52
C ARG A 437 31.52 -25.58 -1.03
N GLY A 438 32.33 -26.09 -1.95
CA GLY A 438 33.42 -27.03 -1.72
C GLY A 438 33.01 -28.50 -1.52
N ARG A 439 31.72 -28.82 -1.37
CA ARG A 439 31.29 -30.21 -1.06
C ARG A 439 31.54 -31.20 -2.21
N ILE A 440 31.48 -30.74 -3.47
CA ILE A 440 31.67 -31.61 -4.64
C ILE A 440 33.05 -32.29 -4.63
N GLU A 441 34.07 -31.55 -4.18
CA GLU A 441 35.45 -32.03 -4.07
C GLU A 441 35.70 -32.69 -2.72
N ARG A 442 35.31 -32.05 -1.60
CA ARG A 442 35.52 -32.59 -0.24
C ARG A 442 34.84 -33.95 -0.03
N ASP A 443 33.59 -34.08 -0.49
CA ASP A 443 32.80 -35.31 -0.36
C ASP A 443 33.02 -36.23 -1.58
N ASN A 444 34.00 -35.92 -2.46
CA ASN A 444 34.47 -36.75 -3.59
C ASN A 444 33.35 -37.26 -4.55
N TRP A 445 32.38 -36.41 -4.88
CA TRP A 445 31.20 -36.81 -5.66
C TRP A 445 31.55 -37.47 -7.01
N LYS A 446 32.62 -37.03 -7.67
CA LYS A 446 33.11 -37.63 -8.92
C LYS A 446 33.56 -39.09 -8.78
N ALA A 447 34.20 -39.45 -7.66
CA ALA A 447 34.64 -40.81 -7.41
C ALA A 447 33.45 -41.73 -7.10
N GLN A 448 32.53 -41.26 -6.25
CA GLN A 448 31.30 -41.99 -5.91
C GLN A 448 30.40 -42.18 -7.13
N ALA A 449 30.18 -41.14 -7.94
CA ALA A 449 29.41 -41.22 -9.18
C ALA A 449 30.02 -42.20 -10.19
N ARG A 450 31.36 -42.34 -10.25
CA ARG A 450 32.03 -43.35 -11.08
C ARG A 450 31.77 -44.77 -10.59
N ALA A 451 31.76 -45.00 -9.27
CA ALA A 451 31.44 -46.31 -8.70
C ALA A 451 29.97 -46.68 -8.95
N LEU A 452 29.04 -45.76 -8.67
CA LEU A 452 27.60 -45.95 -8.89
C LEU A 452 27.24 -46.14 -10.37
N ALA A 453 27.85 -45.38 -11.28
CA ALA A 453 27.68 -45.58 -12.73
C ALA A 453 28.13 -46.98 -13.18
N ARG A 454 29.25 -47.49 -12.65
CA ARG A 454 29.73 -48.85 -12.94
C ARG A 454 28.77 -49.91 -12.39
N GLN A 455 28.37 -49.79 -11.12
CA GLN A 455 27.43 -50.71 -10.46
C GLN A 455 26.08 -50.78 -11.19
N ARG A 456 25.53 -49.61 -11.56
CA ARG A 456 24.32 -49.49 -12.37
C ARG A 456 24.47 -50.16 -13.73
N ASN A 457 25.59 -49.93 -14.42
CA ASN A 457 25.80 -50.51 -15.76
C ASN A 457 26.01 -52.04 -15.67
N SER A 458 26.60 -52.59 -14.60
CA SER A 458 26.64 -54.05 -14.38
C SER A 458 25.28 -54.66 -14.04
N GLN A 459 24.41 -53.96 -13.30
CA GLN A 459 23.05 -54.41 -12.98
C GLN A 459 22.07 -54.33 -14.16
N ASN A 460 22.48 -53.73 -15.27
CA ASN A 460 21.63 -53.46 -16.43
C ASN A 460 22.10 -54.20 -17.69
N ASN A 461 23.05 -55.13 -17.53
CA ASN A 461 23.74 -55.85 -18.61
C ASN A 461 23.96 -57.34 -18.25
N GLY A 462 23.12 -57.84 -17.34
CA GLY A 462 22.86 -59.23 -16.97
C GLY A 462 21.37 -59.35 -16.64
#